data_AF-A0A6S7BBW9-F1
#
_entry.id   AF-A0A6S7BBW9-F1
#
_cell.length_a   1.000
_cell.length_b   1.000
_cell.length_c   1.000
_cell.angle_alpha   90.00
_cell.angle_beta   90.00
_cell.angle_gamma   90.00
#
_symmetry.space_group_name_H-M   'P 1'
#
loop_
_entity.id
_entity.type
_entity.pdbx_description
1 polymer ?
#
loop_
_entity_poly.entity_id
_entity_poly.type
_entity_poly.pdbx_seq_one_letter_code
_entity_poly.pdbx_strand_id
1 'polypeptide(L)'
;MADPDFSHPGELVRQQCLQRFELSVTDGARVLGVSRQALTNLITGKAGISPEMALRLDLAFGGGAETWLQRQLLHDLAQARRRLAELNVVPVASERQPALF
;
A
#
# COMPACT_ATOMS: atom_id res chain seq x y z
N MET A 1 -1.07 -2.40 22.94
CA MET A 1 -2.02 -2.90 21.93
C MET A 1 -1.25 -2.90 20.63
N ALA A 2 -0.81 -4.08 20.17
CA ALA A 2 0.03 -4.19 18.98
C ALA A 2 -0.69 -3.51 17.81
N ASP A 3 -0.01 -2.58 17.15
CA ASP A 3 -0.53 -1.95 15.93
C ASP A 3 -0.98 -3.09 14.99
N PRO A 4 -2.22 -3.07 14.48
CA PRO A 4 -2.70 -4.11 13.58
C PRO A 4 -1.71 -4.20 12.44
N ASP A 5 -1.23 -5.41 12.17
CA ASP A 5 -0.12 -5.73 11.27
C ASP A 5 -0.17 -4.89 9.99
N PHE A 6 0.46 -3.71 10.02
CA PHE A 6 0.51 -2.77 8.89
C PHE A 6 1.60 -3.25 7.95
N SER A 7 1.52 -4.54 7.59
CA SER A 7 2.41 -5.16 6.62
C SER A 7 2.25 -4.45 5.28
N HIS A 8 3.34 -4.41 4.53
CA HIS A 8 3.36 -3.75 3.23
C HIS A 8 2.28 -4.39 2.32
N PRO A 9 1.38 -3.61 1.69
CA PRO A 9 0.25 -4.17 0.95
C PRO A 9 0.66 -5.03 -0.25
N GLY A 10 1.90 -4.91 -0.71
CA GLY A 10 2.50 -5.83 -1.68
C GLY A 10 2.48 -7.31 -1.26
N GLU A 11 2.53 -7.62 0.03
CA GLU A 11 2.39 -9.00 0.52
C GLU A 11 0.95 -9.51 0.29
N LEU A 12 -0.06 -8.65 0.48
CA LEU A 12 -1.45 -8.98 0.14
C LEU A 12 -1.64 -9.14 -1.37
N VAL A 13 -0.97 -8.32 -2.20
CA VAL A 13 -0.98 -8.52 -3.67
C VAL A 13 -0.41 -9.91 -4.02
N ARG A 14 0.69 -10.32 -3.38
CA ARG A 14 1.26 -11.66 -3.59
C ARG A 14 0.27 -12.76 -3.24
N GLN A 15 -0.38 -12.68 -2.09
CA GLN A 15 -1.25 -13.74 -1.57
C GLN A 15 -2.61 -13.76 -2.28
N GLN A 16 -3.25 -12.60 -2.39
CA GLN A 16 -4.64 -12.48 -2.84
C GLN A 16 -4.78 -12.32 -4.36
N CYS A 17 -3.75 -11.83 -5.06
CA CYS A 17 -3.79 -11.63 -6.51
C CYS A 17 -2.94 -12.65 -7.28
N LEU A 18 -1.75 -13.01 -6.78
CA LEU A 18 -0.91 -13.98 -7.50
C LEU A 18 -1.19 -15.42 -7.08
N GLN A 19 -0.98 -15.75 -5.81
CA GLN A 19 -1.11 -17.13 -5.31
C GLN A 19 -2.53 -17.67 -5.45
N ARG A 20 -3.54 -16.86 -5.12
CA ARG A 20 -4.96 -17.25 -5.25
C ARG A 20 -5.37 -17.65 -6.67
N PHE A 21 -4.76 -17.03 -7.68
CA PHE A 21 -5.05 -17.27 -9.09
C PHE A 21 -3.94 -18.08 -9.78
N GLU A 22 -3.02 -18.67 -9.00
CA GLU A 22 -1.90 -19.49 -9.48
C GLU A 22 -1.02 -18.78 -10.53
N LEU A 23 -0.93 -17.45 -10.44
CA LEU A 23 -0.16 -16.65 -11.39
C LEU A 23 1.31 -16.59 -10.98
N SER A 24 2.19 -16.84 -11.95
CA SER A 24 3.60 -16.46 -11.82
C SER A 24 3.74 -14.94 -11.75
N VAL A 25 4.88 -14.44 -11.24
CA VAL A 25 5.17 -12.99 -11.25
C VAL A 25 5.18 -12.44 -12.68
N THR A 26 5.60 -13.24 -13.66
CA THR A 26 5.60 -12.83 -15.07
C THR A 26 4.18 -12.71 -15.61
N ASP A 27 3.31 -13.69 -15.33
CA ASP A 27 1.92 -13.67 -15.78
C ASP A 27 1.12 -12.57 -15.08
N GLY A 28 1.31 -12.39 -13.78
CA GLY A 28 0.68 -11.30 -13.01
C GLY A 28 1.10 -9.92 -13.52
N ALA A 29 2.36 -9.73 -13.89
CA ALA A 29 2.84 -8.47 -14.45
C ALA A 29 2.19 -8.20 -15.82
N ARG A 30 2.03 -9.23 -16.66
CA ARG A 30 1.30 -9.14 -17.93
C ARG A 30 -0.17 -8.79 -17.71
N VAL A 31 -0.85 -9.44 -16.77
CA VAL A 31 -2.26 -9.15 -16.42
C VAL A 31 -2.44 -7.70 -15.98
N LEU A 32 -1.52 -7.19 -15.16
CA LEU A 32 -1.56 -5.82 -14.67
C LEU A 32 -1.05 -4.78 -15.70
N GLY A 33 -0.51 -5.21 -16.84
CA GLY A 33 0.06 -4.30 -17.83
C GLY A 33 1.28 -3.53 -17.32
N VAL A 34 2.12 -4.17 -16.50
CA VAL A 34 3.34 -3.56 -15.90
C VAL A 34 4.57 -4.42 -16.17
N SER A 35 5.76 -3.87 -15.93
CA SER A 35 6.98 -4.66 -16.02
C SER A 35 7.06 -5.68 -14.89
N ARG A 36 7.70 -6.82 -15.15
CA ARG A 36 7.98 -7.84 -14.13
C ARG A 36 8.75 -7.26 -12.93
N GLN A 37 9.65 -6.31 -13.18
CA GLN A 37 10.40 -5.63 -12.13
C GLN A 37 9.50 -4.77 -11.25
N ALA A 38 8.55 -4.03 -11.83
CA ALA A 38 7.60 -3.22 -11.07
C ALA A 38 6.77 -4.10 -10.13
N LEU A 39 6.21 -5.21 -10.63
CA LEU A 39 5.45 -6.13 -9.79
C LEU A 39 6.34 -6.79 -8.72
N THR A 40 7.57 -7.16 -9.06
CA THR A 40 8.53 -7.74 -8.10
C THR A 40 8.85 -6.75 -6.97
N ASN A 41 9.12 -5.49 -7.31
CA ASN A 41 9.37 -4.44 -6.32
C ASN A 41 8.17 -4.23 -5.41
N LEU A 42 6.95 -4.25 -5.96
CA LEU A 42 5.72 -4.16 -5.19
C LEU A 42 5.58 -5.32 -4.19
N ILE A 43 5.62 -6.57 -4.65
CA ILE A 43 5.40 -7.74 -3.79
C ILE A 43 6.53 -8.02 -2.80
N THR A 44 7.70 -7.39 -2.98
CA THR A 44 8.83 -7.46 -2.04
C THR A 44 8.92 -6.26 -1.11
N GLY A 45 7.95 -5.34 -1.17
CA GLY A 45 7.89 -4.15 -0.31
C GLY A 45 8.92 -3.06 -0.65
N LYS A 46 9.55 -3.13 -1.82
CA LYS A 46 10.50 -2.11 -2.31
C LYS A 46 9.82 -0.93 -2.98
N ALA A 47 8.56 -1.09 -3.39
CA ALA A 47 7.74 -0.04 -3.97
C ALA A 47 6.30 -0.14 -3.43
N GLY A 48 5.68 1.00 -3.15
CA GLY A 48 4.28 1.06 -2.73
C GLY A 48 3.28 0.96 -3.89
N ILE A 49 2.00 0.90 -3.56
CA ILE A 49 0.89 0.97 -4.50
C ILE A 49 0.62 2.42 -4.88
N SER A 50 0.86 2.79 -6.14
CA SER A 50 0.43 4.07 -6.71
C SER A 50 -1.07 4.05 -7.06
N PRO A 51 -1.72 5.22 -7.27
CA PRO A 51 -3.11 5.26 -7.74
C PRO A 51 -3.34 4.48 -9.03
N GLU A 52 -2.40 4.59 -9.98
CA GLU A 52 -2.48 3.86 -11.24
C GLU A 52 -2.33 2.34 -11.05
N MET A 53 -1.49 1.90 -10.10
CA MET A 53 -1.40 0.48 -9.73
C MET A 53 -2.66 0.00 -9.02
N ALA A 54 -3.26 0.81 -8.14
CA ALA A 54 -4.50 0.48 -7.46
C ALA A 54 -5.65 0.24 -8.46
N LEU A 55 -5.77 1.11 -9.48
CA LEU A 55 -6.73 0.93 -10.57
C LEU A 55 -6.46 -0.36 -11.36
N ARG A 56 -5.19 -0.67 -11.67
CA ARG A 56 -4.84 -1.94 -12.33
C ARG A 56 -5.22 -3.15 -11.50
N LEU A 57 -4.97 -3.12 -10.19
CA LEU A 57 -5.32 -4.20 -9.26
C LEU A 57 -6.83 -4.39 -9.19
N ASP A 58 -7.60 -3.31 -9.12
CA ASP A 58 -9.07 -3.37 -9.10
C ASP A 58 -9.64 -3.93 -10.41
N LEU A 59 -9.13 -3.46 -11.56
CA LEU A 59 -9.56 -3.97 -12.88
C LEU A 59 -9.21 -5.45 -13.08
N ALA A 60 -8.08 -5.91 -12.53
CA ALA A 60 -7.61 -7.29 -12.72
C ALA A 60 -8.18 -8.29 -11.69
N PHE A 61 -8.31 -7.87 -10.43
CA PHE A 61 -8.59 -8.75 -9.29
C PHE A 61 -9.74 -8.27 -8.40
N GLY A 62 -10.26 -7.06 -8.63
CA GLY A 62 -11.26 -6.42 -7.80
C GLY A 62 -10.71 -5.88 -6.47
N GLY A 63 -11.63 -5.57 -5.56
CA GLY A 63 -11.34 -5.10 -4.21
C GLY A 63 -11.44 -3.57 -4.03
N GLY A 64 -11.61 -2.81 -5.10
CA GLY A 64 -11.70 -1.35 -5.08
C GLY A 64 -10.34 -0.68 -4.99
N ALA A 65 -10.06 0.27 -5.89
CA ALA A 65 -8.80 1.00 -5.91
C ALA A 65 -8.54 1.76 -4.59
N GLU A 66 -9.60 2.33 -3.99
CA GLU A 66 -9.54 3.04 -2.71
C GLU A 66 -9.10 2.13 -1.58
N THR A 67 -9.54 0.88 -1.56
CA THR A 67 -9.15 -0.11 -0.54
C THR A 67 -7.64 -0.38 -0.60
N TRP A 68 -7.09 -0.53 -1.81
CA TRP A 68 -5.65 -0.73 -2.00
C TRP A 68 -4.83 0.48 -1.55
N LEU A 69 -5.30 1.69 -1.88
CA LEU A 69 -4.67 2.94 -1.45
C LEU A 69 -4.77 3.15 0.06
N GLN A 70 -5.90 2.82 0.67
CA GLN A 70 -6.06 2.92 2.13
C GLN A 70 -5.06 2.01 2.85
N ARG A 71 -4.84 0.79 2.35
CA ARG A 71 -3.83 -0.12 2.92
C ARG A 71 -2.42 0.45 2.80
N GLN A 72 -2.08 1.01 1.64
CA GLN A 72 -0.79 1.70 1.45
C GLN A 72 -0.63 2.87 2.41
N LEU A 73 -1.65 3.73 2.52
CA LEU A 73 -1.65 4.88 3.42
C LEU A 73 -1.44 4.45 4.88
N LEU A 74 -2.14 3.42 5.34
CA LEU A 74 -1.99 2.91 6.70
C LEU A 74 -0.57 2.38 6.95
N HIS A 75 0.01 1.66 6.00
CA HIS A 75 1.41 1.23 6.06
C HIS A 75 2.37 2.41 6.14
N ASP A 76 2.22 3.40 5.25
CA ASP A 76 3.11 4.55 5.17
C ASP A 76 3.03 5.42 6.44
N LEU A 77 1.82 5.61 6.98
CA LEU A 77 1.62 6.29 8.27
C LEU A 77 2.28 5.52 9.42
N ALA A 78 2.17 4.20 9.46
CA ALA A 78 2.84 3.39 10.47
C ALA A 78 4.37 3.52 10.39
N GLN A 79 4.94 3.55 9.20
CA GLN A 79 6.37 3.80 9.00
C GLN A 79 6.77 5.24 9.38
N ALA A 80 5.96 6.23 9.01
CA ALA A 80 6.20 7.64 9.36
C ALA A 80 6.15 7.88 10.87
N ARG A 81 5.22 7.24 11.58
CA ARG A 81 5.11 7.31 13.05
C ARG A 81 6.38 6.85 13.77
N ARG A 82 7.15 5.92 13.20
CA ARG A 82 8.43 5.49 13.78
C ARG A 82 9.49 6.59 13.76
N ARG A 83 9.36 7.55 12.85
CA ARG A 83 10.25 8.71 12.68
C ARG A 83 9.61 10.00 13.18
N LEU A 84 8.60 9.91 14.03
CA LEU A 84 7.85 11.07 14.53
C LEU A 84 8.77 12.10 15.21
N ALA A 85 9.79 11.65 15.93
CA ALA A 85 10.76 12.50 16.60
C ALA A 85 11.68 13.29 15.65
N GLU A 86 11.76 12.90 14.38
CA GLU A 86 12.54 13.61 13.35
C GLU A 86 11.74 14.75 12.71
N LEU A 87 10.43 14.83 12.95
CA LEU A 87 9.56 15.83 12.36
C LEU A 87 9.67 17.16 13.14
N ASN A 88 10.24 18.18 12.50
CA ASN A 88 10.30 19.52 13.06
C ASN A 88 9.00 20.29 12.76
N VAL A 89 8.04 20.25 13.69
CA VAL A 89 6.73 20.88 13.55
C VAL A 89 6.47 21.79 14.76
N VAL A 90 6.05 23.04 14.50
CA VAL A 90 5.52 23.93 15.53
C VAL A 90 4.00 23.76 15.56
N PRO A 91 3.40 23.26 16.65
CA PRO A 91 1.96 23.07 16.72
C PRO A 91 1.24 24.42 16.76
N VAL A 92 0.24 24.60 15.88
CA VAL A 92 -0.56 25.84 15.77
C VAL A 92 -1.72 25.87 16.78
N ALA A 93 -2.23 24.70 17.20
CA ALA A 93 -3.32 24.59 18.18
C ALA A 93 -2.87 23.79 19.41
N SER A 94 -3.16 24.32 20.61
CA SER A 94 -2.77 23.74 21.91
C SER A 94 -3.71 22.61 22.38
N GLU A 95 -4.91 22.53 21.83
CA GLU A 95 -5.84 21.45 22.09
C GLU A 95 -6.06 20.71 20.79
N ARG A 96 -6.24 19.39 20.86
CA ARG A 96 -6.63 18.55 19.73
C ARG A 96 -7.97 19.07 19.18
N GLN A 97 -7.90 20.11 18.35
CA GLN A 97 -9.01 20.51 17.50
C GLN A 97 -9.36 19.26 16.69
N PRO A 98 -10.64 18.85 16.64
CA PRO A 98 -11.05 17.90 15.62
C PRO A 98 -10.54 18.48 14.30
N ALA A 99 -9.79 17.66 13.56
CA ALA A 99 -9.09 18.10 12.36
C ALA A 99 -10.05 18.90 11.46
N LEU A 100 -9.51 19.84 10.68
CA LEU A 100 -10.27 20.76 9.83
C LEU A 100 -11.09 20.08 8.69
N PHE A 101 -11.35 18.77 8.78
CA PHE A 101 -12.23 17.98 7.92
C PHE A 101 -12.88 16.85 8.73
#